data_AF-A0A7I7QR53-F1
#
_entry.id   AF-A0A7I7QR53-F1
#
_cell.length_a   1.000
_cell.length_b   1.000
_cell.length_c   1.000
_cell.angle_alpha   90.00
_cell.angle_beta   90.00
_cell.angle_gamma   90.00
#
_symmetry.space_group_name_H-M   'P 1'
#
loop_
_entity.id
_entity.type
_entity.pdbx_description
1 polymer ?
#
loop_
_entity_poly.entity_id
_entity_poly.type
_entity_poly.pdbx_seq_one_letter_code
_entity_poly.pdbx_strand_id
1 'polypeptide(L)' 'MSGIEYTYDELIAALDAEAATLDSEQWVGGWDAHEYLIDALLVGTIERVCPDDGDD' A
#
# COMPACT_ATOMS: atom_id res chain seq x y z
N MET A 1 9.06 -12.09 12.30
CA MET A 1 9.08 -10.61 12.22
C MET A 1 7.64 -10.19 12.42
N SER A 2 7.31 -9.43 13.48
CA SER A 2 5.95 -8.92 13.67
C SER A 2 5.74 -7.77 12.68
N GLY A 3 5.32 -8.11 11.45
CA GLY A 3 4.83 -7.11 10.51
C GLY A 3 3.58 -6.48 11.12
N ILE A 4 3.48 -5.16 11.04
CA ILE A 4 2.24 -4.48 11.42
C ILE A 4 1.20 -4.86 10.37
N GLU A 5 0.18 -5.60 10.77
CA GLU A 5 -0.95 -5.93 9.92
C GLU A 5 -1.85 -4.70 9.84
N TYR A 6 -1.85 -4.05 8.68
CA TYR A 6 -2.80 -2.99 8.38
C TYR A 6 -4.00 -3.58 7.66
N THR A 7 -5.20 -3.18 8.08
CA THR A 7 -6.36 -3.35 7.22
C THR A 7 -6.17 -2.54 5.93
N TYR A 8 -6.88 -2.93 4.88
CA TYR A 8 -6.77 -2.25 3.59
C TYR A 8 -7.01 -0.72 3.71
N ASP A 9 -8.01 -0.31 4.48
CA ASP A 9 -8.33 1.11 4.69
C ASP A 9 -7.24 1.83 5.50
N GLU A 10 -6.66 1.19 6.51
CA GLU A 10 -5.54 1.76 7.28
C GLU A 10 -4.29 1.92 6.43
N LEU A 11 -4.04 0.96 5.53
CA LEU A 11 -2.92 1.04 4.59
C LEU A 11 -3.10 2.19 3.61
N ILE A 12 -4.31 2.37 3.07
CA ILE A 12 -4.63 3.51 2.20
C ILE A 12 -4.48 4.83 2.95
N ALA A 13 -4.99 4.93 4.18
CA ALA A 13 -4.85 6.14 4.99
C ALA A 13 -3.38 6.46 5.31
N ALA A 14 -2.54 5.45 5.54
CA ALA A 14 -1.11 5.62 5.74
C ALA A 14 -0.42 6.12 4.46
N LEU A 15 -0.71 5.52 3.32
CA LEU A 15 -0.16 5.91 2.03
C LEU A 15 -0.57 7.33 1.64
N ASP A 16 -1.83 7.72 1.84
CA ASP A 16 -2.31 9.08 1.60
C ASP A 16 -1.62 10.09 2.51
N ALA A 17 -1.42 9.74 3.78
CA ALA A 17 -0.70 10.60 4.72
C ALA A 17 0.76 10.81 4.30
N GLU A 18 1.44 9.75 3.83
CA GLU A 18 2.80 9.86 3.29
C GLU A 18 2.83 10.69 2.00
N ALA A 19 1.92 10.43 1.06
CA ALA A 19 1.83 11.15 -0.20
C ALA A 19 1.53 12.64 -0.01
N ALA A 20 0.76 13.01 1.02
CA ALA A 20 0.53 14.41 1.39
C ALA A 20 1.79 15.14 1.86
N THR A 21 2.85 14.42 2.24
CA THR A 21 4.17 15.01 2.58
C THR A 21 5.07 15.19 1.36
N LEU A 22 4.73 14.55 0.23
CA LEU A 22 5.50 14.60 -1.01
C LEU A 22 4.98 15.72 -1.92
N ASP A 23 5.85 16.19 -2.81
CA ASP A 23 5.50 17.24 -3.76
C ASP A 23 4.56 16.69 -4.83
N SER A 24 3.42 17.36 -5.03
CA SER A 24 2.37 16.86 -5.92
C SER A 24 2.78 16.88 -7.39
N GLU A 25 3.80 17.66 -7.76
CA GLU A 25 4.39 17.68 -9.09
C GLU A 25 5.11 16.37 -9.46
N GLN A 26 5.44 15.54 -8.47
CA GLN A 26 6.10 14.24 -8.70
C GLN A 26 5.12 13.15 -9.18
N TRP A 27 3.82 13.35 -8.96
CA TRP A 27 2.79 12.39 -9.36
C TRP A 27 2.36 12.63 -10.81
N VAL A 28 2.96 11.88 -11.73
CA VAL A 28 2.58 11.93 -13.15
C VAL A 28 1.17 11.36 -13.31
N GLY A 29 0.19 12.24 -13.54
CA GLY A 29 -1.22 11.86 -13.69
C GLY A 29 -2.06 12.01 -12.40
N GLY A 30 -1.45 12.47 -11.30
CA GLY A 30 -2.09 12.59 -9.99
C GLY A 30 -1.76 11.42 -9.05
N TRP A 31 -2.14 11.58 -7.78
CA TRP A 31 -1.96 10.56 -6.75
C TRP A 31 -3.27 9.78 -6.53
N ASP A 32 -3.17 8.45 -6.60
CA ASP A 32 -4.23 7.51 -6.22
C ASP A 32 -3.58 6.34 -5.47
N ALA A 33 -3.83 6.25 -4.16
CA ALA A 33 -3.26 5.21 -3.31
C ALA A 33 -3.72 3.79 -3.71
N HIS A 34 -4.91 3.63 -4.30
CA HIS A 34 -5.40 2.34 -4.75
C HIS A 34 -4.64 1.86 -5.99
N GLU A 35 -4.48 2.72 -7.00
CA GLU A 35 -3.71 2.39 -8.20
C GLU A 35 -2.24 2.12 -7.84
N TYR A 36 -1.65 2.96 -6.99
CA TYR A 36 -0.29 2.74 -6.49
C TYR A 36 -0.13 1.38 -5.83
N LEU A 37 -1.08 0.98 -4.97
CA LEU A 37 -1.02 -0.31 -4.28
C LEU A 37 -1.11 -1.49 -5.27
N ILE A 38 -1.99 -1.41 -6.26
CA ILE A 38 -2.15 -2.44 -7.31
C ILE A 38 -0.85 -2.58 -8.10
N ASP A 39 -0.26 -1.47 -8.55
CA ASP A 39 0.99 -1.48 -9.30
C ASP A 39 2.15 -2.00 -8.45
N ALA A 40 2.23 -1.59 -7.18
CA ALA A 40 3.25 -2.06 -6.26
C ALA A 40 3.14 -3.57 -5.98
N LEU A 41 1.92 -4.12 -5.93
CA LEU A 41 1.68 -5.58 -5.82
C LEU A 41 2.06 -6.30 -7.12
N LEU A 42 1.74 -5.74 -8.29
CA LEU A 42 2.06 -6.33 -9.59
C LEU A 42 3.56 -6.36 -9.87
N VAL A 43 4.28 -5.31 -9.47
CA VAL A 43 5.74 -5.21 -9.59
C VAL A 43 6.47 -6.02 -8.51
N GLY A 44 5.77 -6.41 -7.43
CA GLY A 44 6.34 -7.12 -6.30
C GLY A 44 7.12 -6.21 -5.33
N THR A 45 6.87 -4.91 -5.36
CA THR A 45 7.41 -3.93 -4.39
C THR A 45 6.74 -4.09 -3.03
N ILE A 46 5.46 -4.46 -3.02
CA ILE A 46 4.69 -4.80 -1.82
C ILE A 46 4.26 -6.26 -1.95
N GLU A 47 4.51 -7.07 -0.93
CA GLU A 47 3.94 -8.41 -0.82
C GLU A 47 2.68 -8.36 0.06
N ARG A 48 1.56 -8.80 -0.49
CA ARG A 48 0.35 -9.02 0.30
C ARG A 48 0.57 -10.28 1.15
N VAL A 49 0.74 -10.09 2.45
CA VAL A 49 0.64 -11.19 3.40
C VAL A 49 -0.85 -11.56 3.48
N CYS A 50 -1.26 -12.59 2.75
CA CYS A 50 -2.46 -13.31 3.17
C CYS A 50 -2.09 -14.00 4.48
N PRO A 51 -2.83 -13.78 5.58
CA PRO A 51 -2.73 -14.71 6.69
C PRO A 51 -3.10 -16.06 6.08
N ASP A 52 -2.12 -16.95 5.99
CA ASP A 52 -2.36 -18.35 5.72
C ASP A 52 -3.33 -18.77 6.84
N ASP A 53 -4.60 -18.94 6.50
CA ASP A 53 -5.55 -19.64 7.36
C ASP A 53 -4.88 -20.98 7.64
N GLY A 54 -4.32 -21.10 8.84
CA GLY A 54 -3.46 -22.19 9.22
C GLY A 54 -4.05 -23.52 8.77
N ASP A 55 -3.25 -24.25 8.01
CA ASP A 55 -3.35 -25.68 7.80
C ASP A 55 -3.41 -26.37 9.19
N ASP A 56 -4.63 -26.69 9.69
CA ASP A 56 -5.05 -27.94 10.38
C ASP A 56 -6.52 -27.87 10.86
#